data_AF-A0A954L572-F1
#
_entry.id   AF-A0A954L572-F1
#
_cell.length_a   1.000
_cell.length_b   1.000
_cell.length_c   1.000
_cell.angle_alpha   90.00
_cell.angle_beta   90.00
_cell.angle_gamma   90.00
#
_symmetry.space_group_name_H-M   'P 1'
#
loop_
_entity.id
_entity.type
_entity.pdbx_description
1 polymer ?
#
loop_
_entity_poly.entity_id
_entity_poly.type
_entity_poly.pdbx_seq_one_letter_code
_entity_poly.pdbx_strand_id
1 'polypeptide(L)'
;TTTDLTTEELQVWKADLNRKLQTAIAFFYGNFVHGARRCVVDGIEPADRAADSFQVHLFEYIYHQILRKEAEWVARDLFRAGYRENADAVAKHAYDHRKIGCLMLCTTHEVMLDDLISRPIETGDLLSNANTILLMGKIRDGLKMGRALYVAKHRGSACSEAIVPYEITSGGLDLQVV
;
A
#
# COMPACT_ATOMS: atom_id res chain seq x y z
N THR A 1 15.32 3.27 9.65
CA THR A 1 14.16 4.17 9.89
C THR A 1 14.63 5.62 9.95
N THR A 2 13.74 6.61 10.04
CA THR A 2 14.10 8.04 10.16
C THR A 2 15.01 8.35 11.35
N THR A 3 14.95 7.51 12.38
CA THR A 3 15.77 7.57 13.60
C THR A 3 17.25 7.27 13.37
N ASP A 4 17.61 6.63 12.25
CA ASP A 4 18.98 6.15 12.01
C ASP A 4 19.82 7.14 11.20
N LEU A 5 19.21 8.23 10.73
CA LEU A 5 19.87 9.19 9.84
C LEU A 5 20.21 10.49 10.56
N THR A 6 21.41 10.98 10.27
CA THR A 6 21.81 12.35 10.57
C THR A 6 21.00 13.36 9.73
N THR A 7 20.98 14.62 10.15
CA THR A 7 20.27 15.70 9.45
C THR A 7 20.73 15.86 7.99
N GLU A 8 22.02 15.66 7.70
CA GLU A 8 22.56 15.74 6.35
C GLU A 8 22.10 14.57 5.47
N GLU A 9 22.10 13.36 6.02
CA GLU A 9 21.61 12.16 5.32
C GLU A 9 20.11 12.25 5.02
N LEU A 10 19.33 12.84 5.94
CA LEU A 10 17.92 13.13 5.69
C LEU A 10 17.71 14.10 4.52
N GLN A 11 18.57 15.10 4.35
CA GLN A 11 18.49 16.04 3.22
C GLN A 11 18.86 15.38 1.91
N VAL A 12 19.93 14.58 1.89
CA VAL A 12 20.34 13.79 0.71
C VAL A 12 19.23 12.82 0.31
N TRP A 13 18.64 12.13 1.27
CA TRP A 13 17.53 11.21 1.03
C TRP A 13 16.31 11.93 0.43
N LYS A 14 15.91 13.10 0.96
CA LYS A 14 14.81 13.90 0.39
C LYS A 14 15.08 14.29 -1.06
N ALA A 15 16.32 14.64 -1.39
CA ALA A 15 16.70 14.98 -2.75
C ALA A 15 16.61 13.75 -3.69
N ASP A 16 17.07 12.58 -3.25
CA ASP A 16 16.97 11.34 -4.02
C ASP A 16 15.52 10.87 -4.18
N LEU A 17 14.71 10.99 -3.12
CA LEU A 17 13.27 10.75 -3.15
C LEU A 17 12.61 11.61 -4.23
N ASN A 18 12.84 12.92 -4.22
CA ASN A 18 12.27 13.84 -5.22
C ASN A 18 12.65 13.45 -6.66
N ARG A 19 13.87 12.95 -6.88
CA ARG A 19 14.30 12.45 -8.18
C ARG A 19 13.54 11.20 -8.59
N LYS A 20 13.41 10.23 -7.67
CA LYS A 20 12.68 8.97 -7.89
C LYS A 20 11.18 9.16 -8.05
N LEU A 21 10.61 10.19 -7.40
CA LEU A 21 9.18 10.51 -7.49
C LEU A 21 8.76 10.86 -8.92
N GLN A 22 9.60 11.53 -9.70
CA GLN A 22 9.30 11.79 -11.12
C GLN A 22 9.20 10.49 -11.92
N THR A 23 10.12 9.55 -11.71
CA THR A 23 10.07 8.21 -12.31
C THR A 23 8.82 7.45 -11.86
N ALA A 24 8.45 7.54 -10.58
CA ALA A 24 7.24 6.92 -10.07
C ALA A 24 5.97 7.49 -10.72
N ILE A 25 5.85 8.81 -10.83
CA ILE A 25 4.73 9.47 -11.52
C ILE A 25 4.63 8.97 -12.97
N ALA A 26 5.75 8.96 -13.71
CA ALA A 26 5.77 8.48 -15.08
C ALA A 26 5.32 7.01 -15.20
N PHE A 27 5.84 6.15 -14.32
CA PHE A 27 5.48 4.73 -14.26
C PHE A 27 3.98 4.53 -14.00
N PHE A 28 3.44 5.14 -12.95
CA PHE A 28 2.03 4.97 -12.58
C PHE A 28 1.09 5.59 -13.61
N TYR A 29 1.32 6.85 -13.99
CA TYR A 29 0.48 7.56 -14.96
C TYR A 29 0.45 6.82 -16.30
N GLY A 30 1.62 6.39 -16.79
CA GLY A 30 1.73 5.62 -18.03
C GLY A 30 0.90 4.34 -17.99
N ASN A 31 1.03 3.55 -16.92
CA ASN A 31 0.24 2.31 -16.77
C ASN A 31 -1.27 2.58 -16.66
N PHE A 32 -1.69 3.64 -15.97
CA PHE A 32 -3.11 3.96 -15.81
C PHE A 32 -3.75 4.47 -17.10
N VAL A 33 -3.02 5.27 -17.89
CA VAL A 33 -3.44 5.64 -19.25
C VAL A 33 -3.65 4.41 -20.13
N HIS A 34 -2.80 3.38 -19.98
CA HIS A 34 -2.93 2.11 -20.71
C HIS A 34 -3.96 1.13 -20.11
N GLY A 35 -4.73 1.55 -19.11
CA GLY A 35 -5.86 0.77 -18.60
C GLY A 35 -5.57 -0.03 -17.33
N ALA A 36 -4.38 0.03 -16.74
CA ALA A 36 -4.13 -0.60 -15.44
C ALA A 36 -5.05 0.01 -14.37
N ARG A 37 -5.67 -0.83 -13.53
CA ARG A 37 -6.59 -0.40 -12.46
C ARG A 37 -6.30 -1.01 -11.11
N ARG A 38 -5.27 -1.86 -11.02
CA ARG A 38 -4.86 -2.52 -9.77
C ARG A 38 -3.38 -2.26 -9.57
N CYS A 39 -3.05 -1.70 -8.41
CA CYS A 39 -1.70 -1.49 -7.95
C CYS A 39 -1.46 -2.38 -6.73
N VAL A 40 -0.39 -3.17 -6.76
CA VAL A 40 0.09 -3.90 -5.60
C VAL A 40 1.43 -3.28 -5.21
N VAL A 41 1.53 -2.84 -3.97
CA VAL A 41 2.78 -2.40 -3.34
C VAL A 41 3.17 -3.49 -2.37
N ASP A 42 4.34 -4.07 -2.58
CA ASP A 42 4.87 -5.19 -1.81
C ASP A 42 6.31 -4.90 -1.38
N GLY A 43 6.84 -5.69 -0.44
CA GLY A 43 8.18 -5.53 0.10
C GLY A 43 8.30 -4.38 1.11
N ILE A 44 7.19 -3.97 1.74
CA ILE A 44 7.26 -3.06 2.89
C ILE A 44 7.77 -3.86 4.09
N GLU A 45 8.93 -3.46 4.60
CA GLU A 45 9.60 -4.14 5.70
C GLU A 45 9.01 -3.71 7.05
N PRO A 46 9.16 -4.55 8.09
CA PRO A 46 8.73 -4.21 9.43
C PRO A 46 9.41 -2.93 9.92
N ALA A 47 8.63 -2.08 10.59
CA ALA A 47 9.13 -0.95 11.37
C ALA A 47 8.47 -0.98 12.74
N ASP A 48 9.20 -0.52 13.76
CA ASP A 48 8.67 -0.43 15.12
C ASP A 48 7.44 0.47 15.16
N ARG A 49 7.53 1.63 14.49
CA ARG A 49 6.42 2.56 14.29
C ARG A 49 6.30 2.91 12.82
N ALA A 50 5.07 2.93 12.30
CA ALA A 50 4.79 3.33 10.93
C ALA A 50 5.29 4.76 10.64
N ALA A 51 5.18 5.65 11.62
CA ALA A 51 5.67 7.03 11.54
C ALA A 51 7.19 7.15 11.35
N ASP A 52 7.97 6.09 11.62
CA ASP A 52 9.42 6.08 11.45
C ASP A 52 9.85 5.35 10.15
N SER A 53 8.90 4.75 9.43
CA SER A 53 9.16 3.99 8.20
C SER A 53 9.15 4.88 6.96
N PHE A 54 10.32 5.03 6.34
CA PHE A 54 10.46 5.71 5.04
C PHE A 54 9.62 5.06 3.94
N GLN A 55 9.46 3.74 3.97
CA GLN A 55 8.68 3.01 2.98
C GLN A 55 7.19 3.35 3.11
N VAL A 56 6.69 3.47 4.34
CA VAL A 56 5.32 3.91 4.63
C VAL A 56 5.12 5.35 4.18
N HIS A 57 6.02 6.27 4.52
CA HIS A 57 5.95 7.68 4.07
C HIS A 57 5.94 7.81 2.55
N LEU A 58 6.80 7.05 1.85
CA LEU A 58 6.82 7.03 0.39
C LEU A 58 5.51 6.46 -0.16
N PHE A 59 4.98 5.40 0.44
CA PHE A 59 3.69 4.83 0.05
C PHE A 59 2.56 5.85 0.22
N GLU A 60 2.48 6.56 1.35
CA GLU A 60 1.47 7.59 1.57
C GLU A 60 1.57 8.70 0.52
N TYR A 61 2.80 9.13 0.20
CA TYR A 61 3.02 10.10 -0.86
C TYR A 61 2.49 9.58 -2.21
N ILE A 62 2.85 8.36 -2.63
CA ILE A 62 2.34 7.75 -3.87
C ILE A 62 0.81 7.64 -3.84
N TYR A 63 0.26 7.17 -2.72
CA TYR A 63 -1.17 6.97 -2.55
C TYR A 63 -1.94 8.28 -2.73
N HIS A 64 -1.52 9.35 -2.06
CA HIS A 64 -2.23 10.63 -2.08
C HIS A 64 -1.92 11.47 -3.33
N GLN A 65 -0.65 11.54 -3.75
CA GLN A 65 -0.22 12.40 -4.84
C GLN A 65 -0.35 11.77 -6.22
N ILE A 66 -0.55 10.44 -6.30
CA ILE A 66 -0.64 9.74 -7.59
C ILE A 66 -1.92 8.93 -7.67
N LEU A 67 -2.13 7.98 -6.75
CA LEU A 67 -3.24 7.01 -6.88
C LEU A 67 -4.62 7.65 -6.64
N ARG A 68 -4.70 8.64 -5.74
CA ARG A 68 -5.95 9.33 -5.38
C ARG A 68 -6.09 10.72 -5.99
N LYS A 69 -5.11 11.16 -6.76
CA LYS A 69 -5.12 12.43 -7.49
C LYS A 69 -5.76 12.24 -8.87
N GLU A 70 -6.51 13.22 -9.35
CA GLU A 70 -7.15 13.14 -10.66
C GLU A 70 -6.10 13.07 -11.77
N ALA A 71 -6.41 12.36 -12.86
CA ALA A 71 -5.47 12.09 -13.95
C ALA A 71 -4.86 13.37 -14.54
N GLU A 72 -5.64 14.43 -14.69
CA GLU A 72 -5.16 15.71 -15.21
C GLU A 72 -4.07 16.32 -14.33
N TRP A 73 -4.27 16.29 -13.01
CA TRP A 73 -3.31 16.85 -12.06
C TRP A 73 -2.02 16.02 -11.98
N VAL A 74 -2.13 14.68 -12.07
CA VAL A 74 -0.95 13.80 -12.18
C VAL A 74 -0.19 14.08 -13.49
N ALA A 75 -0.91 14.29 -14.60
CA ALA A 75 -0.30 14.65 -15.88
C ALA A 75 0.42 16.01 -15.82
N ARG A 76 -0.14 16.99 -15.09
CA ARG A 76 0.52 18.29 -14.87
C ARG A 76 1.83 18.14 -14.08
N ASP A 77 1.86 17.28 -13.07
CA ASP A 77 3.10 17.00 -12.31
C ASP A 77 4.17 16.31 -13.17
N LEU A 78 3.74 15.45 -14.12
CA LEU A 78 4.60 14.73 -15.05
C LEU A 78 5.16 15.63 -16.15
N PHE A 79 4.29 16.29 -16.91
CA PHE A 79 4.67 17.06 -18.10
C PHE A 79 5.15 18.47 -17.75
N ARG A 80 4.74 19.02 -16.61
CA ARG A 80 5.11 20.36 -16.13
C ARG A 80 4.93 21.43 -17.22
N ALA A 81 6.01 22.10 -17.63
CA ALA A 81 5.99 23.10 -18.68
C ALA A 81 5.47 22.55 -20.02
N GLY A 82 5.70 21.26 -20.31
CA GLY A 82 5.20 20.58 -21.51
C GLY A 82 3.73 20.15 -21.43
N TYR A 83 3.01 20.44 -20.34
CA TYR A 83 1.60 20.03 -20.21
C TYR A 83 0.72 20.63 -21.31
N ARG A 84 0.93 21.90 -21.67
CA ARG A 84 0.09 22.59 -22.69
C ARG A 84 0.15 21.90 -24.05
N GLU A 85 1.32 21.42 -24.44
CA GLU A 85 1.53 20.71 -25.72
C GLU A 85 0.88 19.32 -25.72
N ASN A 86 0.66 18.74 -24.54
CA ASN A 86 0.12 17.39 -24.37
C ASN A 86 -1.35 17.39 -23.90
N ALA A 87 -1.97 18.56 -23.71
CA ALA A 87 -3.27 18.69 -23.05
C ALA A 87 -4.38 17.88 -23.75
N ASP A 88 -4.43 17.93 -25.08
CA ASP A 88 -5.40 17.16 -25.86
C ASP A 88 -5.22 15.65 -25.70
N ALA A 89 -3.97 15.18 -25.67
CA ALA A 89 -3.66 13.77 -25.45
C ALA A 89 -4.03 13.35 -24.02
N VAL A 90 -3.72 14.18 -23.01
CA VAL A 90 -4.11 13.94 -21.61
C VAL A 90 -5.63 13.81 -21.49
N ALA A 91 -6.39 14.73 -22.07
CA ALA A 91 -7.85 14.71 -22.03
C ALA A 91 -8.41 13.44 -22.71
N LYS A 92 -7.86 13.06 -23.87
CA LYS A 92 -8.26 11.85 -24.60
C LYS A 92 -8.00 10.56 -23.82
N HIS A 93 -6.96 10.54 -22.99
CA HIS A 93 -6.50 9.36 -22.26
C HIS A 93 -6.76 9.41 -20.76
N ALA A 94 -7.62 10.33 -20.30
CA ALA A 94 -7.95 10.50 -18.90
C ALA A 94 -8.51 9.20 -18.29
N TYR A 95 -8.05 8.87 -17.09
CA TYR A 95 -8.53 7.72 -16.32
C TYR A 95 -9.25 8.20 -15.05
N ASP A 96 -10.23 7.41 -14.60
CA ASP A 96 -10.91 7.65 -13.33
C ASP A 96 -10.10 7.06 -12.18
N HIS A 97 -9.45 7.92 -11.39
CA HIS A 97 -8.64 7.54 -10.24
C HIS A 97 -9.43 6.77 -9.16
N ARG A 98 -10.76 6.94 -9.11
CA ARG A 98 -11.64 6.21 -8.17
C ARG A 98 -11.76 4.74 -8.52
N LYS A 99 -11.49 4.38 -9.78
CA LYS A 99 -11.46 2.98 -10.26
C LYS A 99 -10.12 2.29 -10.02
N ILE A 100 -9.13 2.99 -9.45
CA ILE A 100 -7.83 2.41 -9.11
C ILE A 100 -7.90 1.77 -7.72
N GLY A 101 -7.78 0.44 -7.69
CA GLY A 101 -7.58 -0.35 -6.49
C GLY A 101 -6.11 -0.40 -6.11
N CYS A 102 -5.82 -0.29 -4.81
CA CYS A 102 -4.47 -0.40 -4.26
C CYS A 102 -4.47 -1.44 -3.14
N LEU A 103 -3.56 -2.40 -3.23
CA LEU A 103 -3.24 -3.35 -2.17
C LEU A 103 -1.81 -3.05 -1.70
N MET A 104 -1.64 -2.90 -0.39
CA MET A 104 -0.32 -2.83 0.22
C MET A 104 -0.09 -4.10 1.04
N LEU A 105 1.02 -4.77 0.78
CA LEU A 105 1.50 -5.92 1.55
C LEU A 105 2.65 -5.44 2.43
N CYS A 106 2.46 -5.58 3.74
CA CYS A 106 3.40 -5.14 4.76
C CYS A 106 3.76 -6.31 5.65
N THR A 107 5.06 -6.57 5.80
CA THR A 107 5.57 -7.56 6.75
C THR A 107 5.70 -6.92 8.12
N THR A 108 5.31 -7.65 9.15
CA THR A 108 5.35 -7.22 10.55
C THR A 108 6.38 -8.02 11.34
N HIS A 109 6.74 -7.55 12.53
CA HIS A 109 7.59 -8.30 13.45
C HIS A 109 6.83 -9.49 14.05
N GLU A 110 5.52 -9.33 14.25
CA GLU A 110 4.65 -10.34 14.79
C GLU A 110 4.49 -11.50 13.81
N VAL A 111 4.72 -12.71 14.30
CA VAL A 111 4.57 -13.96 13.52
C VAL A 111 3.23 -14.64 13.84
N MET A 112 2.77 -14.52 15.08
CA MET A 112 1.51 -15.10 15.53
C MET A 112 0.35 -14.16 15.18
N LEU A 113 -0.77 -14.74 14.73
CA LEU A 113 -1.95 -13.96 14.39
C LEU A 113 -2.55 -13.26 15.61
N ASP A 114 -2.51 -13.89 16.78
CA ASP A 114 -3.05 -13.28 18.02
C ASP A 114 -2.28 -12.02 18.42
N ASP A 115 -0.96 -12.00 18.20
CA ASP A 115 -0.12 -10.82 18.46
C ASP A 115 -0.51 -9.67 17.51
N LEU A 116 -0.73 -10.00 16.23
CA LEU A 116 -1.21 -9.03 15.22
C LEU A 116 -2.58 -8.45 15.57
N ILE A 117 -3.51 -9.29 16.02
CA ILE A 117 -4.86 -8.86 16.41
C ILE A 117 -4.82 -7.97 17.65
N SER A 118 -3.94 -8.29 18.60
CA SER A 118 -3.82 -7.56 19.87
C SER A 118 -3.15 -6.20 19.70
N ARG A 119 -2.48 -5.95 18.57
CA ARG A 119 -1.78 -4.68 18.30
C ARG A 119 -2.81 -3.56 18.10
N PRO A 120 -2.77 -2.50 18.91
CA PRO A 120 -3.65 -1.36 18.71
C PRO A 120 -3.33 -0.68 17.37
N ILE A 121 -4.38 -0.32 16.63
CA ILE A 121 -4.23 0.54 15.46
C ILE A 121 -3.97 1.96 15.98
N GLU A 122 -2.75 2.46 15.84
CA GLU A 122 -2.40 3.80 16.29
C GLU A 122 -3.12 4.87 15.46
N THR A 123 -3.49 5.97 16.11
CA THR A 123 -4.08 7.12 15.42
C THR A 123 -3.00 7.81 14.59
N GLY A 124 -3.27 8.02 13.30
CA GLY A 124 -2.26 8.53 12.35
C GLY A 124 -1.42 7.44 11.69
N ASP A 125 -1.68 6.16 12.00
CA ASP A 125 -1.11 5.03 11.27
C ASP A 125 -1.83 4.84 9.93
N LEU A 126 -1.10 4.37 8.92
CA LEU A 126 -1.60 4.07 7.58
C LEU A 126 -2.84 3.16 7.60
N LEU A 127 -2.87 2.23 8.56
CA LEU A 127 -3.98 1.30 8.80
C LEU A 127 -5.31 2.02 9.13
N SER A 128 -5.25 3.21 9.73
CA SER A 128 -6.44 4.00 10.06
C SER A 128 -7.21 4.45 8.80
N ASN A 129 -6.50 4.72 7.70
CA ASN A 129 -7.06 5.13 6.41
C ASN A 129 -7.42 3.95 5.50
N ALA A 130 -6.91 2.75 5.77
CA ALA A 130 -7.21 1.57 4.98
C ALA A 130 -8.72 1.25 4.99
N ASN A 131 -9.29 0.94 3.83
CA ASN A 131 -10.67 0.47 3.75
C ASN A 131 -10.82 -0.98 4.19
N THR A 132 -9.78 -1.80 4.01
CA THR A 132 -9.74 -3.19 4.45
C THR A 132 -8.37 -3.48 5.04
N ILE A 133 -8.34 -4.21 6.16
CA ILE A 133 -7.11 -4.71 6.79
C ILE A 133 -7.26 -6.22 6.89
N LEU A 134 -6.33 -6.94 6.27
CA LEU A 134 -6.20 -8.39 6.35
C LEU A 134 -4.95 -8.69 7.18
N LEU A 135 -5.14 -9.35 8.32
CA LEU A 135 -4.05 -9.84 9.16
C LEU A 135 -3.82 -11.31 8.81
N MET A 136 -2.57 -11.68 8.56
CA MET A 136 -2.18 -13.05 8.19
C MET A 136 -1.03 -13.48 9.06
N GLY A 137 -1.18 -14.59 9.77
CA GLY A 137 -0.19 -15.04 10.74
C GLY A 137 -0.28 -16.52 11.05
N LYS A 138 0.62 -16.99 11.89
CA LYS A 138 0.59 -18.36 12.41
C LYS A 138 -0.45 -18.47 13.53
N ILE A 139 -1.10 -19.60 13.58
CA ILE A 139 -1.97 -20.00 14.71
C ILE A 139 -1.45 -21.31 15.29
N ARG A 140 -1.65 -21.50 16.59
CA ARG A 140 -1.37 -22.78 17.26
C ARG A 140 -2.68 -23.56 17.36
N ASP A 141 -2.70 -24.75 16.79
CA ASP A 141 -3.81 -25.70 16.90
C ASP A 141 -3.30 -26.97 17.59
N GLY A 142 -3.49 -27.02 18.91
CA GLY A 142 -2.91 -28.05 19.78
C GLY A 142 -1.39 -28.14 19.65
N LEU A 143 -0.91 -29.26 19.11
CA LEU A 143 0.52 -29.52 18.87
C LEU A 143 1.00 -29.13 17.46
N LYS A 144 0.12 -28.56 16.62
CA LYS A 144 0.44 -28.14 15.26
C LYS A 144 0.50 -26.63 15.15
N MET A 145 1.38 -26.16 14.28
CA MET A 145 1.41 -24.77 13.83
C MET A 145 0.70 -24.68 12.47
N GLY A 146 -0.37 -23.90 12.42
CA GLY A 146 -1.10 -23.58 11.20
C GLY A 146 -0.89 -22.13 10.78
N ARG A 147 -1.65 -21.71 9.76
CA ARG A 147 -1.76 -20.31 9.33
C ARG A 147 -3.23 -19.95 9.22
N ALA A 148 -3.54 -18.70 9.52
CA ALA A 148 -4.89 -18.18 9.36
C ALA A 148 -4.87 -16.70 8.98
N LEU A 149 -5.99 -16.27 8.42
CA LEU A 149 -6.29 -14.89 8.07
C LEU A 149 -7.44 -14.39 8.92
N TYR A 150 -7.37 -13.12 9.31
CA TYR A 150 -8.44 -12.41 9.98
C TYR A 150 -8.67 -11.03 9.35
N VAL A 151 -9.92 -10.66 9.14
CA VAL A 151 -10.29 -9.35 8.59
C VAL A 151 -10.53 -8.38 9.76
N ALA A 152 -9.48 -7.68 10.18
CA ALA A 152 -9.56 -6.74 11.29
C ALA A 152 -10.39 -5.49 10.98
N LYS A 153 -10.56 -5.17 9.68
CA LYS A 153 -11.33 -4.02 9.23
C LYS A 153 -11.86 -4.25 7.83
N HIS A 154 -13.10 -3.89 7.59
CA HIS A 154 -13.67 -3.79 6.26
C HIS A 154 -14.73 -2.68 6.20
N ARG A 155 -14.60 -1.77 5.24
CA ARG A 155 -15.58 -0.71 4.96
C ARG A 155 -16.32 -1.04 3.66
N GLY A 156 -17.65 -1.02 3.70
CA GLY A 156 -18.49 -1.06 2.49
C GLY A 156 -19.25 -2.37 2.26
N SER A 157 -19.11 -3.38 3.11
CA SER A 157 -19.96 -4.58 3.10
C SER A 157 -19.95 -5.33 4.44
N ALA A 158 -20.77 -6.37 4.56
CA ALA A 158 -20.75 -7.27 5.72
C ALA A 158 -19.41 -8.04 5.76
N CYS A 159 -18.84 -8.19 6.95
CA CYS A 159 -17.57 -8.87 7.15
C CYS A 159 -17.73 -9.93 8.24
N SER A 160 -17.18 -11.12 8.01
CA SER A 160 -17.11 -12.16 9.03
C SER A 160 -16.08 -11.78 10.09
N GLU A 161 -16.36 -12.12 11.35
CA GLU A 161 -15.42 -12.02 12.46
C GLU A 161 -14.59 -13.30 12.65
N ALA A 162 -14.75 -14.29 11.77
CA ALA A 162 -14.03 -15.56 11.87
C ALA A 162 -12.54 -15.41 11.57
N ILE A 163 -11.73 -16.14 12.34
CA ILE A 163 -10.35 -16.47 11.98
C ILE A 163 -10.41 -17.66 11.02
N VAL A 164 -9.93 -17.47 9.78
CA VAL A 164 -10.06 -18.46 8.70
C VAL A 164 -8.70 -19.13 8.45
N PRO A 165 -8.54 -20.43 8.74
CA PRO A 165 -7.33 -21.15 8.40
C PRO A 165 -7.08 -21.17 6.88
N TYR A 166 -5.82 -21.20 6.47
CA TYR A 166 -5.48 -21.33 5.06
C TYR A 166 -4.22 -22.17 4.85
N GLU A 167 -4.13 -22.77 3.66
CA GLU A 167 -2.93 -23.42 3.16
C GLU A 167 -2.35 -22.67 1.96
N ILE A 168 -1.04 -22.81 1.75
CA ILE A 168 -0.38 -22.30 0.55
C ILE A 168 -0.07 -23.52 -0.32
N THR A 169 -0.76 -23.60 -1.44
CA THR A 169 -0.58 -24.66 -2.43
C THR A 169 0.16 -24.11 -3.65
N SER A 170 0.41 -24.96 -4.66
CA SER A 170 0.93 -24.50 -5.95
C SER A 170 -0.02 -23.52 -6.67
N GLY A 171 -1.31 -23.50 -6.32
CA GLY A 171 -2.30 -22.56 -6.83
C GLY A 171 -2.40 -21.24 -6.04
N GLY A 172 -1.63 -21.09 -4.95
CA GLY A 172 -1.68 -19.92 -4.07
C GLY A 172 -2.40 -20.20 -2.76
N LEU A 173 -3.12 -19.19 -2.24
CA LEU A 173 -3.84 -19.27 -0.97
C LEU A 173 -5.15 -20.06 -1.12
N ASP A 174 -5.28 -21.14 -0.37
CA ASP A 174 -6.51 -21.92 -0.27
C ASP A 174 -7.14 -21.73 1.11
N LEU A 175 -8.29 -21.06 1.16
CA LEU A 175 -9.00 -20.73 2.39
C LEU A 175 -9.87 -21.92 2.81
N GLN A 176 -9.69 -22.39 4.04
CA GLN A 176 -10.48 -23.47 4.62
C GLN A 176 -11.77 -22.88 5.21
N VAL A 177 -12.65 -22.38 4.33
CA VAL A 177 -13.94 -21.79 4.73
C VAL A 177 -14.91 -22.93 5.04
N VAL A 178 -15.40 -22.97 6.28
CA VAL A 178 -16.45 -23.91 6.74
C VAL A 178 -17.81 -23.26 6.61
#